data_AF-A0A1E3RB35-F1
#
_entry.id   AF-A0A1E3RB35-F1
#
_cell.length_a   1.000
_cell.length_b   1.000
_cell.length_c   1.000
_cell.angle_alpha   90.00
_cell.angle_beta   90.00
_cell.angle_gamma   90.00
#
_symmetry.space_group_name_H-M   'P 1'
#
loop_
_entity.id
_entity.type
_entity.pdbx_description
1 polymer ?
#
loop_
_entity_poly.entity_id
_entity_poly.type
_entity_poly.pdbx_seq_one_letter_code
_entity_poly.pdbx_strand_id
1 'polypeptide(L)'
;MAGQPLPQPDPIDPHHLSLAADVGVHVELVAGDSPHIYPFHFRSKHALASAIVDQRSAEARASVDELLARRLSGLETLIDICFLIATEDIGDELSRAGLNLLESVGRADDLQTRVLTEWIDAFTRILEKAASEGDVRDDVEPRSVARLLVSLYQGLRQTSDLAEPERFLHDFRAAWALVLPGFVTDDRRAYVTEFIKRRTVIAIRKAKPLPR
;
A
#
# COMPACT_ATOMS: atom_id res chain seq x y z
N MET A 1 15.69 35.46 2.93
CA MET A 1 14.68 35.30 1.86
C MET A 1 13.94 34.00 2.14
N ALA A 2 12.84 34.05 2.89
CA ALA A 2 12.01 32.88 3.12
C ALA A 2 11.24 32.58 1.83
N GLY A 3 11.51 31.42 1.21
CA GLY A 3 10.80 30.98 0.02
C GLY A 3 9.31 30.85 0.32
N GLN A 4 8.47 31.39 -0.54
CA GLN A 4 7.02 31.19 -0.43
C GLN A 4 6.70 29.69 -0.47
N PRO A 5 5.77 29.21 0.36
CA PRO A 5 5.33 27.82 0.30
C PRO A 5 4.78 27.52 -1.10
N LEU A 6 5.14 26.37 -1.64
CA LEU A 6 4.62 25.88 -2.91
C LEU A 6 3.09 25.79 -2.82
N PRO A 7 2.35 26.10 -3.91
CA PRO A 7 0.90 25.94 -3.93
C PRO A 7 0.55 24.48 -3.63
N GLN A 8 -0.39 24.25 -2.70
CA GLN A 8 -0.93 22.92 -2.49
C GLN A 8 -1.66 22.50 -3.77
N PRO A 9 -1.45 21.27 -4.27
CA PRO A 9 -2.22 20.77 -5.39
C PRO A 9 -3.70 20.71 -5.00
N ASP A 10 -4.58 21.11 -5.94
CA ASP A 10 -6.02 20.94 -5.77
C ASP A 10 -6.37 19.45 -5.60
N PRO A 11 -7.40 19.13 -4.80
CA PRO A 11 -7.83 17.74 -4.61
C PRO A 11 -8.18 17.09 -5.95
N ILE A 12 -7.74 15.85 -6.13
CA ILE A 12 -7.98 15.08 -7.36
C ILE A 12 -9.48 14.90 -7.58
N ASP A 13 -9.94 15.18 -8.80
CA ASP A 13 -11.34 14.99 -9.19
C ASP A 13 -11.79 13.54 -8.93
N PRO A 14 -12.89 13.31 -8.20
CA PRO A 14 -13.43 11.98 -7.93
C PRO A 14 -13.67 11.13 -9.18
N HIS A 15 -13.97 11.75 -10.33
CA HIS A 15 -14.15 11.03 -11.59
C HIS A 15 -12.85 10.35 -12.07
N HIS A 16 -11.71 11.04 -11.98
CA HIS A 16 -10.41 10.46 -12.35
C HIS A 16 -9.97 9.38 -11.37
N LEU A 17 -10.34 9.54 -10.10
CA LEU A 17 -10.09 8.57 -9.05
C LEU A 17 -10.79 7.25 -9.35
N SER A 18 -12.08 7.33 -9.69
CA SER A 18 -12.92 6.19 -10.06
C SER A 18 -12.37 5.44 -11.27
N LEU A 19 -12.01 6.17 -12.33
CA LEU A 19 -11.43 5.58 -13.53
C LEU A 19 -10.09 4.87 -13.27
N ALA A 20 -9.28 5.36 -12.34
CA ALA A 20 -8.03 4.71 -11.96
C ALA A 20 -8.23 3.51 -11.01
N ALA A 21 -9.35 3.48 -10.27
CA ALA A 21 -9.69 2.39 -9.37
C ALA A 21 -10.22 1.14 -10.10
N ASP A 22 -10.75 1.28 -11.31
CA ASP A 22 -11.23 0.16 -12.15
C ASP A 22 -10.11 -0.60 -12.88
N VAL A 23 -10.24 -1.92 -12.94
CA VAL A 23 -9.29 -2.81 -13.66
C VAL A 23 -9.58 -2.75 -15.16
N GLY A 24 -8.59 -2.33 -15.96
CA GLY A 24 -8.67 -2.38 -17.44
C GLY A 24 -8.71 -1.02 -18.15
N VAL A 25 -8.59 0.10 -17.43
CA VAL A 25 -8.65 1.43 -18.06
C VAL A 25 -7.34 1.79 -18.79
N HIS A 26 -7.42 1.81 -20.12
CA HIS A 26 -6.48 2.56 -20.95
C HIS A 26 -6.85 4.05 -20.85
N VAL A 27 -6.06 4.83 -20.13
CA VAL A 27 -6.15 6.30 -20.19
C VAL A 27 -5.63 6.73 -21.56
N GLU A 28 -6.54 6.99 -22.50
CA GLU A 28 -6.26 7.74 -23.73
C GLU A 28 -6.47 9.23 -23.48
N LEU A 29 -5.46 10.02 -23.80
CA LEU A 29 -5.51 11.48 -23.69
C LEU A 29 -6.12 12.06 -24.97
N VAL A 30 -7.20 12.83 -24.82
CA VAL A 30 -7.77 13.64 -25.90
C VAL A 30 -7.41 15.10 -25.62
N ALA A 31 -6.86 15.80 -26.62
CA ALA A 31 -6.61 17.24 -26.53
C ALA A 31 -7.94 18.00 -26.49
N GLY A 32 -8.14 18.86 -25.47
CA GLY A 32 -9.34 19.69 -25.34
C GLY A 32 -9.25 20.98 -26.15
N ASP A 33 -10.16 21.18 -27.11
CA ASP A 33 -10.24 22.37 -27.97
C ASP A 33 -11.30 23.37 -27.48
N SER A 34 -11.17 23.93 -26.26
CA SER A 34 -12.09 25.00 -25.83
C SER A 34 -11.46 26.07 -24.93
N PRO A 35 -11.75 27.39 -25.15
CA PRO A 35 -10.99 28.49 -24.53
C PRO A 35 -11.31 28.77 -23.05
N HIS A 36 -12.34 28.13 -22.48
CA HIS A 36 -12.83 28.43 -21.12
C HIS A 36 -13.23 27.17 -20.36
N ILE A 37 -12.26 26.31 -20.10
CA ILE A 37 -12.28 25.30 -19.05
C ILE A 37 -10.85 25.30 -18.50
N TYR A 38 -10.65 25.47 -17.19
CA TYR A 38 -9.34 25.20 -16.56
C TYR A 38 -9.22 23.70 -16.42
N PRO A 39 -8.49 23.02 -17.31
CA PRO A 39 -8.49 21.58 -17.27
C PRO A 39 -7.24 21.17 -16.51
N PHE A 40 -7.42 20.59 -15.33
CA PHE A 40 -6.37 19.75 -14.75
C PHE A 40 -6.24 18.49 -15.62
N HIS A 41 -5.63 18.65 -16.79
CA HIS A 41 -5.19 17.54 -17.63
C HIS A 41 -3.89 17.03 -17.02
N PHE A 42 -3.93 15.86 -16.38
CA PHE A 42 -2.70 15.11 -16.13
C PHE A 42 -2.08 14.78 -17.48
N ARG A 43 -0.88 15.33 -17.75
CA ARG A 43 -0.18 15.19 -19.04
C ARG A 43 0.20 13.74 -19.39
N SER A 44 0.05 12.82 -18.43
CA SER A 44 0.30 11.38 -18.58
C SER A 44 -0.26 10.60 -17.38
N LYS A 45 -0.42 9.28 -17.53
CA LYS A 45 -0.64 8.34 -16.41
C LYS A 45 0.39 8.54 -15.29
N HIS A 46 1.62 8.89 -15.64
CA HIS A 46 2.71 9.20 -14.70
C HIS A 46 2.43 10.46 -13.86
N ALA A 47 1.87 11.52 -14.44
CA ALA A 47 1.53 12.74 -13.70
C ALA A 47 0.37 12.51 -12.72
N LEU A 48 -0.64 11.71 -13.13
CA LEU A 48 -1.75 11.30 -12.26
C LEU A 48 -1.24 10.39 -11.13
N ALA A 49 -0.43 9.39 -11.46
CA ALA A 49 0.17 8.48 -10.50
C ALA A 49 1.05 9.23 -9.48
N SER A 50 1.89 10.16 -9.92
CA SER A 50 2.73 10.97 -9.02
C SER A 50 1.89 11.82 -8.08
N ALA A 51 0.85 12.50 -8.58
CA ALA A 51 -0.02 13.31 -7.73
C ALA A 51 -0.79 12.48 -6.69
N ILE A 52 -1.31 11.31 -7.09
CA ILE A 52 -1.97 10.38 -6.17
C ILE A 52 -0.98 9.87 -5.12
N VAL A 53 0.22 9.46 -5.53
CA VAL A 53 1.28 8.98 -4.62
C VAL A 53 1.69 10.06 -3.63
N ASP A 54 1.89 11.29 -4.09
CA ASP A 54 2.32 12.40 -3.24
C ASP A 54 1.22 12.81 -2.26
N GLN A 55 -0.04 12.89 -2.71
CA GLN A 55 -1.20 13.14 -1.84
C GLN A 55 -1.37 12.04 -0.80
N ARG A 56 -1.23 10.77 -1.22
CA ARG A 56 -1.31 9.62 -0.31
C ARG A 56 -0.17 9.52 0.67
N SER A 57 1.04 9.92 0.29
CA SER A 57 2.20 9.90 1.18
C SER A 57 2.00 10.83 2.38
N ALA A 58 1.25 11.93 2.20
CA ALA A 58 0.88 12.83 3.30
C ALA A 58 -0.20 12.24 4.22
N GLU A 59 -1.26 11.63 3.67
CA GLU A 59 -2.38 11.05 4.43
C GLU A 59 -2.02 9.73 5.12
N ALA A 60 -1.30 8.83 4.44
CA ALA A 60 -0.86 7.55 4.98
C ALA A 60 0.06 7.72 6.21
N ARG A 61 0.81 8.83 6.27
CA ARG A 61 1.71 9.12 7.39
C ARG A 61 0.94 9.31 8.71
N ALA A 62 -0.23 9.95 8.68
CA ALA A 62 -1.04 10.15 9.88
C ALA A 62 -1.61 8.82 10.45
N SER A 63 -2.12 7.94 9.57
CA SER A 63 -2.62 6.62 9.98
C SER A 63 -1.50 5.70 10.49
N VAL A 64 -0.31 5.77 9.86
CA VAL A 64 0.88 5.04 10.31
C VAL A 64 1.38 5.59 11.65
N ASP A 65 1.39 6.91 11.84
CA ASP A 65 1.78 7.54 13.11
C ASP A 65 0.84 7.12 14.27
N GLU A 66 -0.47 7.00 14.01
CA GLU A 66 -1.42 6.47 15.00
C GLU A 66 -1.12 5.02 15.38
N LEU A 67 -0.78 4.18 14.39
CA LEU A 67 -0.38 2.79 14.64
C LEU A 67 0.95 2.70 15.42
N LEU A 68 1.92 3.56 15.12
CA LEU A 68 3.19 3.65 15.84
C LEU A 68 3.02 4.15 17.27
N ALA A 69 1.99 4.94 17.55
CA ALA A 69 1.64 5.38 18.91
C ALA A 69 1.05 4.26 19.77
N ARG A 70 0.53 3.18 19.16
CA ARG A 70 0.13 1.97 19.87
C ARG A 70 1.41 1.25 20.24
N ARG A 71 1.64 0.99 21.54
CA ARG A 71 2.86 0.35 22.09
C ARG A 71 3.02 -1.13 21.68
N LEU A 72 2.91 -1.41 20.39
CA LEU A 72 3.08 -2.70 19.76
C LEU A 72 4.56 -2.97 19.52
N SER A 73 4.91 -4.26 19.39
CA SER A 73 6.23 -4.64 18.88
C SER A 73 6.36 -4.22 17.40
N GLY A 74 7.58 -4.08 16.90
CA GLY A 74 7.85 -3.75 15.50
C GLY A 74 7.18 -4.73 14.54
N LEU A 75 7.17 -6.04 14.86
CA LEU A 75 6.52 -7.04 14.02
C LEU A 75 4.99 -6.90 14.03
N GLU A 76 4.39 -6.61 15.19
CA GLU A 76 2.95 -6.35 15.30
C GLU A 76 2.56 -5.09 14.53
N THR A 77 3.35 -4.02 14.64
CA THR A 77 3.17 -2.78 13.86
C THR A 77 3.22 -3.05 12.36
N LEU A 78 4.21 -3.82 11.89
CA LEU A 78 4.35 -4.16 10.47
C LEU A 78 3.11 -4.90 9.96
N ILE A 79 2.62 -5.88 10.72
CA ILE A 79 1.43 -6.65 10.37
C ILE A 79 0.20 -5.74 10.34
N ASP A 80 0.03 -4.86 11.34
CA ASP A 80 -1.10 -3.94 11.38
C ASP A 80 -1.10 -2.98 10.18
N ILE A 81 0.06 -2.45 9.79
CA ILE A 81 0.20 -1.63 8.58
C ILE A 81 -0.17 -2.43 7.33
N CYS A 82 0.27 -3.67 7.21
CA CYS A 82 -0.06 -4.52 6.07
C CYS A 82 -1.58 -4.80 5.96
N PHE A 83 -2.26 -5.04 7.09
CA PHE A 83 -3.72 -5.21 7.10
C PHE A 83 -4.48 -3.89 6.90
N LEU A 84 -3.91 -2.76 7.32
CA LEU A 84 -4.45 -1.44 7.00
C LEU A 84 -4.41 -1.21 5.48
N ILE A 85 -3.26 -1.42 4.84
CA ILE A 85 -3.09 -1.32 3.39
C ILE A 85 -4.10 -2.22 2.67
N ALA A 86 -4.25 -3.48 3.10
CA ALA A 86 -5.24 -4.40 2.52
C ALA A 86 -6.68 -3.89 2.64
N THR A 87 -7.05 -3.32 3.79
CA THR A 87 -8.41 -2.83 4.02
C THR A 87 -8.69 -1.56 3.22
N GLU A 88 -7.70 -0.67 3.13
CA GLU A 88 -7.75 0.55 2.34
C GLU A 88 -7.80 0.23 0.84
N ASP A 89 -6.97 -0.69 0.35
CA ASP A 89 -7.02 -1.15 -1.04
C ASP A 89 -8.41 -1.71 -1.39
N ILE A 90 -9.03 -2.47 -0.50
CA ILE A 90 -10.38 -3.01 -0.71
C ILE A 90 -11.44 -1.91 -0.88
N GLY A 91 -11.43 -0.88 -0.03
CA GLY A 91 -12.59 -0.02 0.17
C GLY A 91 -12.37 1.49 0.04
N ASP A 92 -11.16 1.93 -0.24
CA ASP A 92 -10.83 3.33 -0.45
C ASP A 92 -10.34 3.56 -1.89
N GLU A 93 -11.07 4.40 -2.60
CA GLU A 93 -10.90 4.63 -4.04
C GLU A 93 -9.52 5.21 -4.38
N LEU A 94 -8.98 6.08 -3.53
CA LEU A 94 -7.65 6.67 -3.71
C LEU A 94 -6.53 5.67 -3.46
N SER A 95 -6.67 4.80 -2.46
CA SER A 95 -5.75 3.68 -2.21
C SER A 95 -5.70 2.75 -3.42
N ARG A 96 -6.88 2.34 -3.90
CA ARG A 96 -7.04 1.43 -5.03
C ARG A 96 -6.43 2.03 -6.29
N ALA A 97 -6.77 3.28 -6.60
CA ALA A 97 -6.26 3.99 -7.76
C ALA A 97 -4.74 4.11 -7.75
N GLY A 98 -4.13 4.48 -6.59
CA GLY A 98 -2.68 4.59 -6.46
C GLY A 98 -1.95 3.27 -6.74
N LEU A 99 -2.47 2.17 -6.18
CA LEU A 99 -1.89 0.83 -6.38
C LEU A 99 -2.08 0.31 -7.81
N ASN A 100 -3.25 0.50 -8.41
CA ASN A 100 -3.49 0.13 -9.82
C ASN A 100 -2.57 0.92 -10.76
N LEU A 101 -2.42 2.23 -10.51
CA LEU A 101 -1.54 3.07 -11.32
C LEU A 101 -0.09 2.62 -11.17
N LEU A 102 0.37 2.34 -9.94
CA LEU A 102 1.70 1.82 -9.69
C LEU A 102 1.99 0.54 -10.48
N GLU A 103 1.01 -0.35 -10.62
CA GLU A 103 1.15 -1.59 -11.41
C GLU A 103 1.08 -1.35 -12.92
N SER A 104 0.29 -0.36 -13.36
CA SER A 104 0.13 -0.02 -14.78
C SER A 104 1.30 0.77 -15.35
N VAL A 105 2.03 1.50 -14.49
CA VAL A 105 3.25 2.21 -14.82
C VAL A 105 4.37 1.15 -14.94
N GLY A 106 4.79 0.84 -16.17
CA GLY A 106 5.69 -0.28 -16.44
C GLY A 106 7.04 -0.19 -15.70
N ARG A 107 7.73 -1.34 -15.60
CA ARG A 107 9.00 -1.53 -14.86
C ARG A 107 10.15 -0.59 -15.24
N ALA A 108 10.06 0.11 -16.36
CA ALA A 108 11.08 1.04 -16.85
C ALA A 108 10.84 2.49 -16.40
N ASP A 109 9.79 2.75 -15.60
CA ASP A 109 9.47 4.09 -15.12
C ASP A 109 10.14 4.36 -13.75
N ASP A 110 10.79 5.52 -13.64
CA ASP A 110 11.46 5.99 -12.43
C ASP A 110 10.49 6.14 -11.25
N LEU A 111 9.20 6.40 -11.49
CA LEU A 111 8.19 6.54 -10.46
C LEU A 111 7.92 5.22 -9.74
N GLN A 112 7.70 4.13 -10.48
CA GLN A 112 7.43 2.82 -9.86
C GLN A 112 8.64 2.38 -9.03
N THR A 113 9.84 2.55 -9.57
CA THR A 113 11.09 2.23 -8.87
C THR A 113 11.23 3.03 -7.58
N ARG A 114 10.95 4.33 -7.61
CA ARG A 114 10.99 5.21 -6.44
C ARG A 114 9.99 4.76 -5.36
N VAL A 115 8.72 4.62 -5.71
CA VAL A 115 7.65 4.29 -4.75
C VAL A 115 7.87 2.93 -4.09
N LEU A 116 8.22 1.90 -4.87
CA LEU A 116 8.53 0.59 -4.32
C LEU A 116 9.76 0.63 -3.41
N THR A 117 10.78 1.44 -3.76
CA THR A 117 11.97 1.61 -2.91
C THR A 117 11.59 2.29 -1.58
N GLU A 118 10.74 3.33 -1.61
CA GLU A 118 10.26 4.00 -0.40
C GLU A 118 9.49 3.06 0.53
N TRP A 119 8.65 2.18 -0.03
CA TRP A 119 7.91 1.17 0.74
C TRP A 119 8.84 0.12 1.35
N ILE A 120 9.81 -0.37 0.57
CA ILE A 120 10.83 -1.30 1.04
C ILE A 120 11.63 -0.66 2.18
N ASP A 121 12.06 0.59 2.03
CA ASP A 121 12.82 1.31 3.04
C ASP A 121 11.99 1.51 4.33
N ALA A 122 10.70 1.83 4.21
CA ALA A 122 9.80 1.95 5.35
C ALA A 122 9.63 0.63 6.10
N PHE A 123 9.40 -0.47 5.39
CA PHE A 123 9.25 -1.80 5.99
C PHE A 123 10.56 -2.27 6.61
N THR A 124 11.70 -1.97 5.98
CA THR A 124 13.04 -2.29 6.49
C THR A 124 13.24 -1.68 7.87
N ARG A 125 12.93 -0.39 8.06
CA ARG A 125 13.07 0.29 9.36
C ARG A 125 12.23 -0.35 10.46
N ILE A 126 11.01 -0.79 10.13
CA ILE A 126 10.12 -1.46 11.10
C ILE A 126 10.65 -2.86 11.45
N LEU A 127 11.18 -3.58 10.46
CA LEU A 127 11.79 -4.90 10.65
C LEU A 127 13.10 -4.83 11.43
N GLU A 128 13.91 -3.78 11.26
CA GLU A 128 15.10 -3.52 12.08
C GLU A 128 14.72 -3.32 13.55
N LYS A 129 13.64 -2.58 13.82
CA LYS A 129 13.07 -2.46 15.18
C LYS A 129 12.63 -3.83 15.71
N ALA A 130 11.89 -4.60 14.91
CA ALA A 130 11.43 -5.94 15.29
C ALA A 130 12.62 -6.89 15.58
N ALA A 131 13.70 -6.81 14.81
CA ALA A 131 14.92 -7.55 15.05
C ALA A 131 15.58 -7.15 16.37
N SER A 132 15.65 -5.85 16.67
CA SER A 132 16.16 -5.36 17.96
C SER A 132 15.33 -5.80 19.17
N GLU A 133 14.06 -6.15 18.96
CA GLU A 133 13.13 -6.67 19.96
C GLU A 133 13.14 -8.20 20.07
N GLY A 134 13.92 -8.89 19.23
CA GLY A 134 14.02 -10.36 19.20
C GLY A 134 12.88 -11.08 18.46
N ASP A 135 12.07 -10.35 17.69
CA ASP A 135 10.97 -10.91 16.91
C ASP A 135 11.44 -11.53 15.57
N VAL A 136 12.59 -11.08 15.06
CA VAL A 136 13.17 -11.50 13.77
C VAL A 136 14.45 -12.31 14.03
N ARG A 137 14.66 -13.36 13.22
CA ARG A 137 15.87 -14.20 13.29
C ARG A 137 17.13 -13.39 12.98
N ASP A 138 18.24 -13.74 13.62
CA ASP A 138 19.53 -13.07 13.50
C ASP A 138 20.25 -13.36 12.17
N ASP A 139 19.91 -14.46 11.51
CA ASP A 139 20.45 -14.88 10.22
C ASP A 139 19.74 -14.27 9.01
N VAL A 140 18.74 -13.41 9.23
CA VAL A 140 17.89 -12.84 8.18
C VAL A 140 18.11 -11.33 8.04
N GLU A 141 18.28 -10.88 6.80
CA GLU A 141 18.47 -9.47 6.48
C GLU A 141 17.10 -8.75 6.37
N PRO A 142 16.83 -7.70 7.19
CA PRO A 142 15.53 -7.02 7.23
C PRO A 142 15.02 -6.48 5.88
N ARG A 143 15.89 -5.92 5.03
CA ARG A 143 15.51 -5.38 3.72
C ARG A 143 15.04 -6.46 2.76
N SER A 144 15.62 -7.65 2.85
CA SER A 144 15.24 -8.82 2.06
C SER A 144 13.84 -9.29 2.42
N VAL A 145 13.50 -9.30 3.71
CA VAL A 145 12.13 -9.58 4.19
C VAL A 145 11.17 -8.48 3.75
N ALA A 146 11.55 -7.20 3.89
CA ALA A 146 10.73 -6.07 3.44
C ALA A 146 10.39 -6.20 1.94
N ARG A 147 11.39 -6.50 1.10
CA ARG A 147 11.22 -6.70 -0.34
C ARG A 147 10.31 -7.89 -0.65
N LEU A 148 10.46 -8.99 0.09
CA LEU A 148 9.59 -10.16 -0.06
C LEU A 148 8.14 -9.83 0.26
N LEU A 149 7.87 -9.12 1.36
CA LEU A 149 6.51 -8.76 1.78
C LEU A 149 5.83 -7.82 0.78
N VAL A 150 6.54 -6.82 0.27
CA VAL A 150 6.03 -5.93 -0.80
C VAL A 150 5.73 -6.74 -2.05
N SER A 151 6.64 -7.63 -2.48
CA SER A 151 6.45 -8.47 -3.66
C SER A 151 5.25 -9.42 -3.51
N LEU A 152 5.08 -10.00 -2.32
CA LEU A 152 3.96 -10.88 -1.99
C LEU A 152 2.63 -10.15 -2.11
N TYR A 153 2.52 -8.95 -1.57
CA TYR A 153 1.29 -8.18 -1.63
C TYR A 153 0.92 -7.83 -3.08
N GLN A 154 1.90 -7.38 -3.87
CA GLN A 154 1.70 -7.11 -5.31
C GLN A 154 1.26 -8.38 -6.07
N GLY A 155 1.91 -9.52 -5.83
CA GLY A 155 1.50 -10.79 -6.43
C GLY A 155 0.10 -11.24 -6.01
N LEU A 156 -0.27 -11.00 -4.76
CA LEU A 156 -1.60 -11.32 -4.24
C LEU A 156 -2.70 -10.52 -4.97
N ARG A 157 -2.48 -9.22 -5.21
CA ARG A 157 -3.42 -8.38 -5.99
C ARG A 157 -3.66 -8.91 -7.41
N GLN A 158 -2.66 -9.55 -8.01
CA GLN A 158 -2.76 -10.12 -9.37
C GLN A 158 -3.42 -11.50 -9.41
N THR A 159 -3.44 -12.22 -8.29
CA THR A 159 -3.87 -13.63 -8.23
C THR A 159 -5.14 -13.85 -7.42
N SER A 160 -5.65 -12.80 -6.77
CA SER A 160 -6.89 -12.78 -6.00
C SER A 160 -7.79 -11.61 -6.42
N ASP A 161 -9.01 -11.53 -5.88
CA ASP A 161 -9.99 -10.51 -6.25
C ASP A 161 -10.37 -9.66 -5.04
N LEU A 162 -10.06 -8.37 -5.10
CA LEU A 162 -10.40 -7.40 -4.06
C LEU A 162 -11.91 -7.09 -4.00
N ALA A 163 -12.68 -7.42 -5.04
CA ALA A 163 -14.15 -7.41 -5.01
C ALA A 163 -14.73 -8.60 -4.20
N GLU A 164 -13.91 -9.62 -3.92
CA GLU A 164 -14.20 -10.73 -3.01
C GLU A 164 -13.34 -10.61 -1.73
N PRO A 165 -13.60 -9.60 -0.87
CA PRO A 165 -12.67 -9.23 0.20
C PRO A 165 -12.42 -10.34 1.22
N GLU A 166 -13.41 -11.20 1.50
CA GLU A 166 -13.23 -12.34 2.41
C GLU A 166 -12.21 -13.34 1.85
N ARG A 167 -12.32 -13.68 0.56
CA ARG A 167 -11.38 -14.54 -0.14
C ARG A 167 -9.99 -13.90 -0.18
N PHE A 168 -9.89 -12.63 -0.58
CA PHE A 168 -8.62 -11.90 -0.64
C PHE A 168 -7.88 -11.89 0.70
N LEU A 169 -8.59 -11.59 1.81
CA LEU A 169 -8.00 -11.54 3.14
C LEU A 169 -7.63 -12.93 3.68
N HIS A 170 -8.34 -13.98 3.27
CA HIS A 170 -7.93 -15.37 3.55
C HIS A 170 -6.68 -15.78 2.79
N ASP A 171 -6.58 -15.43 1.51
CA ASP A 171 -5.38 -15.65 0.70
C ASP A 171 -4.18 -14.86 1.29
N PHE A 172 -4.41 -13.62 1.75
CA PHE A 172 -3.38 -12.82 2.40
C PHE A 172 -2.88 -13.46 3.70
N ARG A 173 -3.79 -13.94 4.54
CA ARG A 173 -3.44 -14.70 5.76
C ARG A 173 -2.62 -15.95 5.42
N ALA A 174 -3.01 -16.68 4.38
CA ALA A 174 -2.30 -17.88 3.96
C ALA A 174 -0.88 -17.57 3.49
N ALA A 175 -0.70 -16.49 2.71
CA ALA A 175 0.62 -16.02 2.30
C ALA A 175 1.52 -15.70 3.50
N TRP A 176 1.00 -14.99 4.50
CA TRP A 176 1.73 -14.72 5.76
C TRP A 176 2.12 -16.00 6.48
N ALA A 177 1.21 -16.96 6.62
CA ALA A 177 1.48 -18.23 7.29
C ALA A 177 2.64 -19.01 6.62
N LEU A 178 2.82 -18.86 5.30
CA LEU A 178 3.91 -19.49 4.55
C LEU A 178 5.26 -18.78 4.72
N VAL A 179 5.28 -17.44 4.84
CA VAL A 179 6.55 -16.70 4.93
C VAL A 179 7.05 -16.45 6.35
N LEU A 180 6.16 -16.40 7.34
CA LEU A 180 6.54 -16.19 8.74
C LEU A 180 7.68 -17.11 9.22
N PRO A 181 7.67 -18.43 8.94
CA PRO A 181 8.75 -19.32 9.37
C PRO A 181 10.13 -18.95 8.83
N GLY A 182 10.18 -18.22 7.71
CA GLY A 182 11.42 -17.81 7.07
C GLY A 182 12.15 -16.67 7.75
N PHE A 183 11.50 -15.92 8.66
CA PHE A 183 12.15 -14.76 9.30
C PHE A 183 11.76 -14.50 10.75
N VAL A 184 10.66 -15.06 11.26
CA VAL A 184 10.25 -14.87 12.66
C VAL A 184 10.90 -15.91 13.57
N THR A 185 11.35 -15.47 14.74
CA THR A 185 11.95 -16.35 15.75
C THR A 185 10.98 -17.42 16.25
N ASP A 186 11.53 -18.59 16.56
CA ASP A 186 10.77 -19.79 16.92
C ASP A 186 9.77 -19.55 18.06
N ASP A 187 10.22 -18.85 19.10
CA ASP A 187 9.44 -18.54 20.30
C ASP A 187 8.25 -17.61 20.01
N ARG A 188 8.34 -16.79 18.95
CA ARG A 188 7.33 -15.79 18.60
C ARG A 188 6.33 -16.28 17.56
N ARG A 189 6.66 -17.30 16.76
CA ARG A 189 5.83 -17.78 15.64
C ARG A 189 4.38 -18.11 16.02
N ALA A 190 4.17 -18.85 17.11
CA ALA A 190 2.82 -19.27 17.50
C ALA A 190 1.94 -18.06 17.85
N TYR A 191 2.51 -17.11 18.59
CA TYR A 191 1.84 -15.87 18.95
C TYR A 191 1.48 -15.02 17.72
N VAL A 192 2.46 -14.79 16.84
CA VAL A 192 2.29 -13.97 15.64
C VAL A 192 1.27 -14.59 14.69
N THR A 193 1.27 -15.91 14.53
CA THR A 193 0.27 -16.63 13.72
C THR A 193 -1.15 -16.35 14.23
N GLU A 194 -1.37 -16.39 15.54
CA GLU A 194 -2.68 -16.09 16.12
C GLU A 194 -3.03 -14.60 16.01
N PHE A 195 -2.04 -13.71 16.14
CA PHE A 195 -2.22 -12.28 15.91
C PHE A 195 -2.73 -11.99 14.49
N ILE A 196 -2.11 -12.59 13.46
CA ILE A 196 -2.54 -12.45 12.06
C ILE A 196 -3.96 -12.99 11.85
N LYS A 197 -4.32 -14.13 12.45
CA LYS A 197 -5.71 -14.64 12.37
C LYS A 197 -6.72 -13.62 12.92
N ARG A 198 -6.43 -13.02 14.08
CA ARG A 198 -7.29 -11.98 14.66
C ARG A 198 -7.40 -10.76 13.75
N ARG A 199 -6.29 -10.31 13.16
CA ARG A 199 -6.30 -9.19 12.20
C ARG A 199 -7.07 -9.50 10.93
N THR A 200 -6.99 -10.74 10.44
CA THR A 200 -7.80 -11.21 9.31
C THR A 200 -9.29 -11.07 9.60
N VAL A 201 -9.76 -11.54 10.77
CA VAL A 201 -11.17 -11.42 11.16
C VAL A 201 -11.61 -9.96 11.27
N ILE A 202 -10.76 -9.09 11.84
CA ILE A 202 -11.05 -7.66 11.95
C ILE A 202 -11.13 -7.01 10.57
N ALA A 203 -10.18 -7.31 9.68
CA ALA A 203 -10.16 -6.77 8.33
C ALA A 203 -11.38 -7.20 7.53
N ILE A 204 -11.77 -8.48 7.59
CA ILE A 204 -12.98 -9.00 6.91
C ILE A 204 -14.23 -8.23 7.36
N ARG A 205 -14.37 -7.98 8.67
CA ARG A 205 -15.51 -7.21 9.21
C ARG A 205 -15.53 -5.75 8.78
N LYS A 206 -14.34 -5.17 8.53
CA LYS A 206 -14.19 -3.76 8.14
C LYS A 206 -14.24 -3.56 6.62
N ALA A 207 -13.98 -4.61 5.86
CA ALA A 207 -13.93 -4.57 4.41
C ALA A 207 -15.26 -4.08 3.82
N LYS A 208 -15.17 -3.04 3.00
CA LYS A 208 -16.30 -2.47 2.25
C LYS A 208 -15.82 -2.36 0.80
N PRO A 209 -16.04 -3.38 -0.04
CA PRO A 209 -15.54 -3.35 -1.40
C PRO A 209 -16.16 -2.18 -2.17
N LEU A 210 -15.35 -1.52 -3.00
CA LEU A 210 -15.83 -0.48 -3.91
C LEU A 210 -16.90 -1.06 -4.87
N PRO A 211 -17.90 -0.25 -5.28
CA PRO A 211 -18.87 -0.66 -6.28
C PRO A 211 -18.17 -1.00 -7.61
N ARG A 212 -18.77 -1.94 -8.36
CA ARG A 212 -18.37 -2.28 -9.73
C ARG A 212 -19.02 -1.34 -10.75
#